data_AF-A0A1E5QEJ9-F1
#
_entry.id   AF-A0A1E5QEJ9-F1
#
_cell.length_a   1.000
_cell.length_b   1.000
_cell.length_c   1.000
_cell.angle_alpha   90.00
_cell.angle_beta   90.00
_cell.angle_gamma   90.00
#
_symmetry.space_group_name_H-M   'P 1'
#
loop_
_entity.id
_entity.type
_entity.pdbx_description
1 polymer ?
#
loop_
_entity_poly.entity_id
_entity_poly.type
_entity_poly.pdbx_seq_one_letter_code
_entity_poly.pdbx_strand_id
1 'polypeptide(L)'
;MELSVLALQAANIALWAIDKVSGGALEKAGADVLEFLTKRFQGKLQVRGTKPELLEAAILSEAEQDGEFRNNLEKLVNQYQQIQNNSVSQNTQSGVNVNVWNNPGTVIGQQIGQQFFR
;
A
#
# COMPACT_ATOMS: atom_id res chain seq x y z
N MET A 1 -4.20 -0.82 -14.53
CA MET A 1 -3.69 -2.17 -14.22
C MET A 1 -4.62 -3.20 -14.85
N GLU A 2 -4.12 -4.39 -15.24
CA GLU A 2 -5.01 -5.48 -15.68
C GLU A 2 -5.84 -6.01 -14.50
N LEU A 3 -7.09 -6.40 -14.75
CA LEU A 3 -8.04 -6.82 -13.70
C LEU A 3 -7.56 -8.03 -12.91
N SER A 4 -7.06 -9.05 -13.59
CA SER A 4 -6.50 -10.26 -12.99
C SER A 4 -5.29 -9.95 -12.11
N VAL A 5 -4.43 -9.04 -12.59
CA VAL A 5 -3.24 -8.58 -11.87
C VAL A 5 -3.61 -7.74 -10.66
N LEU A 6 -4.66 -6.93 -10.76
CA LEU A 6 -5.21 -6.15 -9.64
C LEU A 6 -5.79 -7.09 -8.56
N ALA A 7 -6.57 -8.08 -8.96
CA ALA A 7 -7.19 -9.04 -8.05
C ALA A 7 -6.15 -9.87 -7.29
N LEU A 8 -5.16 -10.42 -8.02
CA LEU A 8 -4.04 -11.17 -7.43
C LEU A 8 -3.24 -10.31 -6.44
N GLN A 9 -2.92 -9.07 -6.80
CA GLN A 9 -2.16 -8.18 -5.90
C GLN A 9 -2.97 -7.80 -4.67
N ALA A 10 -4.24 -7.43 -4.84
CA ALA A 10 -5.12 -7.09 -3.72
C ALA A 10 -5.27 -8.26 -2.74
N ALA A 11 -5.47 -9.49 -3.25
CA ALA A 11 -5.54 -10.69 -2.43
C ALA A 11 -4.25 -10.93 -1.65
N ASN A 12 -3.09 -10.82 -2.31
CA ASN A 12 -1.79 -11.00 -1.66
C ASN A 12 -1.53 -9.93 -0.57
N ILE A 13 -1.85 -8.67 -0.84
CA ILE A 13 -1.68 -7.57 0.13
C ILE A 13 -2.60 -7.79 1.34
N ALA A 14 -3.86 -8.17 1.11
CA ALA A 14 -4.81 -8.42 2.18
C ALA A 14 -4.39 -9.60 3.06
N LEU A 15 -3.93 -10.70 2.46
CA LEU A 15 -3.42 -11.87 3.18
C LEU A 15 -2.16 -11.53 3.97
N TRP A 16 -1.23 -10.78 3.38
CA TRP A 16 -0.05 -10.29 4.08
C TRP A 16 -0.44 -9.40 5.28
N ALA A 17 -1.41 -8.51 5.12
CA ALA A 17 -1.87 -7.63 6.18
C ALA A 17 -2.60 -8.36 7.33
N ILE A 18 -3.16 -9.57 7.07
CA ILE A 18 -3.72 -10.41 8.13
C ILE A 18 -2.61 -10.94 9.07
N ASP A 19 -1.45 -11.28 8.51
CA ASP A 19 -0.30 -11.82 9.26
C ASP A 19 0.51 -10.72 9.98
N LYS A 20 0.46 -9.48 9.47
CA LYS A 20 1.20 -8.35 10.05
C LYS A 20 0.42 -7.63 11.15
N VAL A 21 1.11 -7.38 12.26
CA VAL A 21 0.56 -6.75 13.48
C VAL A 21 1.24 -5.41 13.83
N SER A 22 1.99 -4.83 12.90
CA SER A 22 2.81 -3.64 13.16
C SER A 22 2.21 -2.36 12.53
N GLY A 23 2.60 -1.20 13.08
CA GLY A 23 2.01 0.11 12.79
C GLY A 23 2.74 0.94 11.73
N GLY A 24 3.59 0.32 10.89
CA GLY A 24 4.31 0.99 9.82
C GLY A 24 3.40 1.47 8.69
N ALA A 25 3.90 2.39 7.85
CA ALA A 25 3.14 2.95 6.73
C ALA A 25 2.71 1.87 5.71
N LEU A 26 3.57 0.86 5.49
CA LEU A 26 3.28 -0.27 4.60
C LEU A 26 2.21 -1.18 5.20
N GLU A 27 2.32 -1.53 6.49
CA GLU A 27 1.27 -2.28 7.20
C GLU A 27 -0.07 -1.55 7.19
N LYS A 28 -0.07 -0.24 7.41
CA LYS A 28 -1.30 0.56 7.38
C LYS A 28 -1.95 0.55 5.98
N ALA A 29 -1.16 0.69 4.92
CA ALA A 29 -1.68 0.59 3.56
C ALA A 29 -2.22 -0.81 3.24
N GLY A 30 -1.56 -1.87 3.74
CA GLY A 30 -2.05 -3.24 3.60
C GLY A 30 -3.35 -3.47 4.39
N ALA A 31 -3.45 -2.91 5.60
CA ALA A 31 -4.65 -2.96 6.42
C ALA A 31 -5.83 -2.21 5.78
N ASP A 32 -5.57 -1.10 5.08
CA ASP A 32 -6.58 -0.37 4.31
C ASP A 32 -7.17 -1.23 3.18
N VAL A 33 -6.32 -1.94 2.43
CA VAL A 33 -6.77 -2.93 1.42
C VAL A 33 -7.60 -4.04 2.07
N LEU A 34 -7.11 -4.60 3.17
CA LEU A 34 -7.81 -5.66 3.90
C LEU A 34 -9.17 -5.19 4.42
N GLU A 35 -9.25 -3.99 5.02
CA GLU A 35 -10.48 -3.43 5.55
C GLU A 35 -11.48 -3.16 4.43
N PHE A 36 -11.03 -2.58 3.32
CA PHE A 36 -11.86 -2.32 2.15
C PHE A 36 -12.50 -3.61 1.61
N LEU A 37 -11.71 -4.66 1.45
CA LEU A 37 -12.18 -5.97 1.00
C LEU A 37 -13.12 -6.62 2.04
N THR A 38 -12.77 -6.54 3.33
CA THR A 38 -13.60 -7.09 4.41
C THR A 38 -14.96 -6.42 4.47
N LYS A 39 -15.02 -5.09 4.29
CA LYS A 39 -16.28 -4.34 4.23
C LYS A 39 -17.09 -4.70 2.99
N ARG A 40 -16.45 -4.78 1.81
CA ARG A 40 -17.15 -5.12 0.56
C ARG A 40 -17.76 -6.52 0.60
N PHE A 41 -17.00 -7.49 1.10
CA PHE A 41 -17.43 -8.88 1.18
C PHE A 41 -18.08 -9.25 2.53
N GLN A 42 -18.39 -8.26 3.37
CA GLN A 42 -19.02 -8.50 4.66
C GLN A 42 -20.33 -9.28 4.49
N GLY A 43 -20.41 -10.45 5.12
CA GLY A 43 -21.57 -11.35 5.01
C GLY A 43 -21.63 -12.20 3.73
N LYS A 44 -20.72 -12.00 2.77
CA LYS A 44 -20.58 -12.83 1.55
C LYS A 44 -19.40 -13.80 1.62
N LEU A 45 -18.25 -13.33 2.12
CA LEU A 45 -16.99 -14.08 2.18
C LEU A 45 -16.20 -13.69 3.43
N GLN A 46 -15.68 -14.67 4.17
CA GLN A 46 -14.77 -14.40 5.28
C GLN A 46 -13.36 -14.16 4.75
N VAL A 47 -12.99 -12.90 4.51
CA VAL A 47 -11.65 -12.54 4.01
C VAL A 47 -10.54 -13.11 4.91
N ARG A 48 -10.75 -13.13 6.23
CA ARG A 48 -9.90 -13.86 7.18
C ARG A 48 -10.18 -15.36 7.13
N GLY A 49 -9.23 -16.13 6.61
CA GLY A 49 -9.29 -17.60 6.57
C GLY A 49 -9.81 -18.19 5.25
N THR A 50 -10.17 -17.35 4.27
CA THR A 50 -10.48 -17.82 2.92
C THR A 50 -9.21 -18.16 2.15
N LYS A 51 -9.29 -19.19 1.30
CA LYS A 51 -8.20 -19.57 0.40
C LYS A 51 -7.84 -18.41 -0.54
N PRO A 52 -6.54 -18.16 -0.82
CA PRO A 52 -6.10 -17.06 -1.67
C PRO A 52 -6.79 -17.03 -3.03
N GLU A 53 -6.95 -18.20 -3.65
CA GLU A 53 -7.58 -18.39 -4.96
C GLU A 53 -9.07 -17.98 -4.95
N LEU A 54 -9.78 -18.26 -3.86
CA LEU A 54 -11.19 -17.89 -3.73
C LEU A 54 -11.36 -16.39 -3.49
N LEU A 55 -10.43 -15.79 -2.72
CA LEU A 55 -10.42 -14.35 -2.50
C LEU A 55 -10.11 -13.60 -3.81
N GLU A 56 -9.11 -14.07 -4.57
CA GLU A 56 -8.80 -13.53 -5.90
C GLU A 56 -10.00 -13.59 -6.84
N ALA A 57 -10.63 -14.75 -6.97
CA ALA A 57 -11.79 -14.92 -7.84
C ALA A 57 -12.98 -14.02 -7.44
N ALA A 58 -13.21 -13.87 -6.14
CA ALA A 58 -14.26 -12.98 -5.63
C ALA A 58 -13.96 -11.51 -5.95
N ILE A 59 -12.70 -11.08 -5.78
CA ILE A 59 -12.26 -9.73 -6.13
C ILE A 59 -12.39 -9.49 -7.62
N LEU A 60 -11.95 -10.44 -8.45
CA LEU A 60 -12.04 -10.36 -9.91
C LEU A 60 -13.50 -10.19 -10.35
N SER A 61 -14.37 -11.08 -9.88
CA SER A 61 -15.80 -11.05 -10.23
C SER A 61 -16.48 -9.75 -9.79
N GLU A 62 -16.16 -9.23 -8.60
CA GLU A 62 -16.74 -7.97 -8.11
C GLU A 62 -16.16 -6.76 -8.88
N ALA A 63 -14.88 -6.78 -9.25
CA ALA A 63 -14.25 -5.72 -10.04
C ALA A 63 -14.66 -5.68 -11.51
N GLU A 64 -15.15 -6.80 -12.06
CA GLU A 64 -15.79 -6.85 -13.37
C GLU A 64 -17.19 -6.24 -13.35
N GLN A 65 -17.94 -6.42 -12.25
CA GLN A 65 -19.32 -5.95 -12.13
C GLN A 65 -19.43 -4.51 -11.60
N ASP A 66 -18.48 -4.07 -10.78
CA ASP A 66 -18.50 -2.78 -10.11
C ASP A 66 -17.23 -1.97 -10.42
N GLY A 67 -17.38 -1.01 -11.34
CA GLY A 67 -16.28 -0.15 -11.78
C GLY A 67 -15.76 0.80 -10.69
N GLU A 68 -16.59 1.18 -9.72
CA GLU A 68 -16.18 2.03 -8.61
C GLU A 68 -15.30 1.23 -7.62
N PHE A 69 -15.72 0.01 -7.29
CA PHE A 69 -14.95 -0.95 -6.51
C PHE A 69 -13.58 -1.19 -7.16
N ARG A 70 -13.54 -1.48 -8.46
CA ARG A 70 -12.29 -1.64 -9.21
C ARG A 70 -11.38 -0.41 -9.07
N ASN A 71 -11.92 0.79 -9.28
CA ASN A 71 -11.13 2.02 -9.29
C ASN A 71 -10.59 2.35 -7.88
N ASN A 72 -11.39 2.12 -6.85
CA ASN A 72 -10.98 2.29 -5.46
C ASN A 72 -9.93 1.25 -5.05
N LEU A 73 -10.11 -0.01 -5.47
CA LEU A 73 -9.13 -1.06 -5.22
C LEU A 73 -7.80 -0.77 -5.91
N GLU A 74 -7.81 -0.31 -7.15
CA GLU A 74 -6.60 0.07 -7.89
C GLU A 74 -5.84 1.20 -7.19
N LYS A 75 -6.53 2.20 -6.65
CA LYS A 75 -5.91 3.27 -5.86
C LYS A 75 -5.21 2.73 -4.61
N LEU A 76 -5.87 1.85 -3.86
CA LEU A 76 -5.30 1.27 -2.64
C LEU A 76 -4.08 0.40 -2.94
N VAL A 77 -4.15 -0.44 -3.98
CA VAL A 77 -3.02 -1.27 -4.42
C VAL A 77 -1.85 -0.39 -4.90
N ASN A 78 -2.12 0.64 -5.70
CA ASN A 78 -1.08 1.58 -6.15
C ASN A 78 -0.42 2.30 -4.96
N GLN A 79 -1.21 2.73 -3.96
CA GLN A 79 -0.67 3.38 -2.76
C GLN A 79 0.25 2.42 -1.98
N TYR A 80 -0.16 1.17 -1.79
CA TYR A 80 0.67 0.15 -1.16
C TYR A 80 1.98 -0.06 -1.93
N GLN A 81 1.91 -0.21 -3.25
CA GLN A 81 3.10 -0.38 -4.09
C GLN A 81 4.03 0.83 -4.06
N GLN A 82 3.49 2.06 -4.04
CA GLN A 82 4.31 3.26 -3.92
C GLN A 82 5.07 3.28 -2.58
N ILE A 83 4.40 2.96 -1.47
CA ILE A 83 5.05 2.90 -0.15
C ILE A 83 6.10 1.79 -0.12
N GLN A 84 5.79 0.62 -0.68
CA GLN A 84 6.74 -0.48 -0.79
C GLN A 84 7.99 -0.08 -1.56
N ASN A 85 7.83 0.54 -2.74
CA ASN A 85 8.95 0.97 -3.58
C ASN A 85 9.74 2.12 -2.94
N ASN A 86 9.09 3.06 -2.25
CA ASN A 86 9.80 4.13 -1.53
C ASN A 86 10.60 3.60 -0.33
N SER A 87 10.06 2.58 0.36
CA SER A 87 10.75 1.93 1.49
C SER A 87 12.00 1.18 1.02
N VAL A 88 11.99 0.63 -0.20
CA VAL A 88 13.16 -0.02 -0.82
C VAL A 88 14.19 1.01 -1.34
N SER A 89 13.73 2.15 -1.86
CA SER A 89 14.61 3.23 -2.36
C SER A 89 15.39 3.97 -1.25
N GLN A 90 14.89 3.96 -0.01
CA GLN A 90 15.59 4.57 1.13
C GLN A 90 16.80 3.78 1.63
N ASN A 91 17.02 2.53 1.21
CA ASN A 91 18.15 1.72 1.69
C ASN A 91 19.34 1.64 0.71
N THR A 92 19.25 2.29 -0.45
CA THR A 92 20.36 2.40 -1.42
C THR A 92 20.89 3.81 -1.63
N GLN A 93 20.38 4.81 -0.90
CA GLN A 93 20.85 6.17 -1.05
C GLN A 93 21.37 6.74 0.27
N SER A 94 22.62 6.38 0.58
CA SER A 94 23.51 7.31 1.27
C SER A 94 23.41 8.66 0.55
N GLY A 95 22.77 9.62 1.21
CA GLY A 95 22.75 11.03 0.84
C GLY A 95 21.98 11.35 -0.43
N VAL A 96 20.68 11.60 -0.33
CA VAL A 96 20.07 12.86 -0.79
C VAL A 96 18.62 12.96 -0.32
N ASN A 97 18.31 14.15 0.19
CA ASN A 97 17.06 14.63 0.74
C ASN A 97 15.88 14.45 -0.23
N VAL A 98 14.95 13.55 0.07
CA VAL A 98 13.69 13.40 -0.70
C VAL A 98 12.61 14.29 -0.11
N ASN A 99 12.39 15.38 -0.83
CA ASN A 99 11.36 16.38 -0.66
C ASN A 99 9.96 15.75 -0.65
N VAL A 100 9.36 15.65 0.55
CA VAL A 100 7.96 15.31 0.74
C VAL A 100 7.09 16.49 0.28
N TRP A 101 6.06 16.19 -0.50
CA TRP A 101 5.17 17.16 -1.14
C TRP A 101 4.51 18.14 -0.16
N ASN A 102 4.62 19.43 -0.48
CA ASN A 102 3.65 20.51 -0.23
C ASN A 102 3.27 20.85 1.23
N ASN A 103 4.14 21.61 1.91
CA ASN A 103 3.74 22.52 2.99
C ASN A 103 4.42 23.88 2.80
N PRO A 104 3.69 25.00 2.53
CA PRO A 104 4.29 26.34 2.49
C PRO A 104 4.42 26.84 3.92
N GLY A 105 5.40 26.31 4.65
CA GLY A 105 5.54 26.64 6.06
C GLY A 105 6.88 26.18 6.61
N THR A 106 7.83 27.12 6.62
CA THR A 106 8.99 27.14 7.51
C THR A 106 10.17 26.25 7.09
N VAL A 107 11.04 26.82 6.25
CA VAL A 107 12.45 26.44 6.13
C VAL A 107 13.20 26.89 7.39
N ILE A 108 13.45 25.97 8.32
CA ILE A 108 14.43 26.17 9.40
C ILE A 108 15.56 25.15 9.24
N GLY A 109 16.66 25.67 8.67
CA GLY A 109 18.04 25.43 9.06
C GLY A 109 18.55 23.99 9.20
N GLN A 110 19.24 23.49 8.18
CA GLN A 110 20.32 22.51 8.34
C GLN A 110 21.46 22.84 7.37
N GLN A 111 22.37 23.72 7.81
CA GLN A 111 23.72 23.82 7.25
C GLN A 111 24.68 23.23 8.29
N ILE A 112 24.87 21.91 8.22
CA ILE A 112 25.82 21.17 9.06
C ILE A 112 27.19 21.17 8.39
N GLY A 113 28.10 21.96 8.97
CA GLY A 113 29.52 21.64 9.16
C GLY A 113 30.40 21.39 7.93
N GLN A 114 30.93 22.46 7.32
CA GLN A 114 32.18 22.35 6.57
C GLN A 114 33.37 22.52 7.52
N GLN A 115 34.01 21.38 7.83
CA GLN A 115 35.46 21.17 7.75
C GLN A 115 36.36 21.89 8.78
N PHE A 116 36.67 21.19 9.88
CA PHE A 116 37.97 21.33 10.56
C PHE A 116 38.79 20.08 10.25
N PHE A 117 39.85 20.17 9.44
CA PHE A 117 41.11 19.41 9.63
C PHE A 117 42.26 20.09 8.87
N ARG A 118 43.14 20.72 9.67
CA ARG A 118 44.56 21.05 9.48
C ARG A 118 44.95 22.13 8.46
#